data_AF-A0A967C8M1-F1
#
_entry.id   AF-A0A967C8M1-F1
#
_cell.length_a   1.000
_cell.length_b   1.000
_cell.length_c   1.000
_cell.angle_alpha   90.00
_cell.angle_beta   90.00
_cell.angle_gamma   90.00
#
_symmetry.space_group_name_H-M   'P 1'
#
loop_
_entity.id
_entity.type
_entity.pdbx_description
1 polymer ?
#
loop_
_entity_poly.entity_id
_entity_poly.type
_entity_poly.pdbx_seq_one_letter_code
_entity_poly.pdbx_strand_id
1 'polypeptide(L)'
;MFTGIITAIGEITKIASKGDGFHLEISTPATYLDDVVIGDSIAIQGACMTVTGLRGTLFECDVSQESISKTAGLDKPSKVFYGANAVDYSGYPDCRPEYVRSFESMANLATKAGVESPDPENRFRIHAPIIQLSKAQIIQLGAGMSVNYSQTVSCYQANSQGEACGICESCQLRKAGFVEAGVPDPTRYQLSN
;
A
#
# COMPACT_ATOMS: atom_id res chain seq x y z
N MET A 1 -9.95 4.60 23.32
CA MET A 1 -10.64 5.11 22.10
C MET A 1 -9.56 5.54 21.12
N PHE A 2 -9.52 4.96 19.91
CA PHE A 2 -8.55 5.38 18.90
C PHE A 2 -9.06 6.64 18.20
N THR A 3 -8.22 7.68 18.16
CA THR A 3 -8.59 9.00 17.64
C THR A 3 -8.36 9.14 16.13
N GLY A 4 -7.78 8.11 15.49
CA GLY A 4 -7.34 8.16 14.09
C GLY A 4 -6.03 8.93 13.87
N ILE A 5 -5.44 9.52 14.92
CA ILE A 5 -4.15 10.20 14.86
C ILE A 5 -3.04 9.15 14.93
N ILE A 6 -2.16 9.12 13.93
CA ILE A 6 -0.98 8.26 13.94
C ILE A 6 0.08 8.88 14.86
N THR A 7 0.36 8.19 15.97
CA THR A 7 1.26 8.66 17.03
C THR A 7 2.70 8.17 16.87
N ALA A 8 2.91 7.06 16.19
CA ALA A 8 4.23 6.52 15.86
C ALA A 8 4.19 5.71 14.56
N ILE A 9 5.35 5.57 13.93
CA ILE A 9 5.58 4.61 12.85
C ILE A 9 6.53 3.55 13.40
N GLY A 10 6.11 2.28 13.34
CA GLY A 10 6.89 1.13 13.76
C GLY A 10 7.06 0.12 12.62
N GLU A 11 7.92 -0.87 12.82
CA GLU A 11 8.21 -1.90 11.83
C GLU A 11 7.90 -3.28 12.39
N ILE A 12 7.16 -4.11 11.64
CA ILE A 12 7.02 -5.54 11.97
C ILE A 12 8.37 -6.20 11.71
N THR A 13 9.10 -6.50 12.78
CA THR A 13 10.46 -7.09 12.72
C THR A 13 10.44 -8.61 12.66
N LYS A 14 9.37 -9.24 13.16
CA LYS A 14 9.20 -10.69 13.12
C LYS A 14 7.74 -11.08 13.02
N ILE A 15 7.49 -12.17 12.30
CA ILE A 15 6.20 -12.82 12.16
C ILE A 15 6.39 -14.31 12.44
N ALA A 16 5.59 -14.88 13.32
CA ALA A 16 5.58 -16.31 13.61
C ALA A 16 4.13 -16.83 13.63
N SER A 17 3.87 -18.02 13.09
CA SER A 17 2.55 -18.63 13.16
C SER A 17 2.14 -18.92 14.61
N LYS A 18 0.88 -18.62 14.95
CA LYS A 18 0.31 -18.92 16.27
C LYS A 18 -1.19 -19.22 16.12
N GLY A 19 -1.56 -20.47 16.36
CA GLY A 19 -2.94 -20.92 16.14
C GLY A 19 -3.34 -20.76 14.67
N ASP A 20 -4.47 -20.09 14.42
CA ASP A 20 -4.95 -19.75 13.08
C ASP A 20 -4.38 -18.41 12.56
N GLY A 21 -3.64 -17.66 13.38
CA GLY A 21 -3.11 -16.34 13.03
C GLY A 21 -1.59 -16.21 13.19
N PHE A 22 -1.15 -15.00 13.53
CA PHE A 22 0.27 -14.67 13.71
C PHE A 22 0.56 -14.05 15.07
N HIS A 23 1.75 -14.33 15.58
CA HIS A 23 2.44 -13.57 16.58
C HIS A 23 3.41 -12.60 15.90
N LEU A 24 3.34 -11.32 16.24
CA LEU A 24 4.14 -10.25 15.66
C LEU A 24 5.07 -9.65 16.72
N GLU A 25 6.33 -9.41 16.36
CA GLU A 25 7.20 -8.46 17.07
C GLU A 25 7.31 -7.18 16.25
N ILE A 26 6.96 -6.04 16.85
CA ILE A 26 6.96 -4.74 16.21
C ILE A 26 7.93 -3.82 16.95
N SER A 27 8.90 -3.26 16.21
CA SER A 27 9.77 -2.20 16.72
C SER A 27 9.04 -0.86 16.64
N THR A 28 9.33 -0.01 17.62
CA THR A 28 8.73 1.32 17.74
C THR A 28 9.82 2.36 17.97
N PRO A 29 9.55 3.65 17.76
CA PRO A 29 10.47 4.71 18.11
C PRO A 29 10.81 4.69 19.60
N ALA A 30 12.00 5.19 19.96
CA ALA A 30 12.36 5.35 21.37
C ALA A 30 11.28 6.17 22.10
N THR A 31 11.00 5.82 23.36
CA THR A 31 10.00 6.44 24.23
C THR A 31 8.53 6.21 23.89
N TYR A 32 8.20 5.61 22.73
CA TYR A 32 6.80 5.34 22.36
C TYR A 32 6.07 4.40 23.34
N LEU A 33 6.81 3.50 23.97
CA LEU A 33 6.29 2.49 24.90
C LEU A 33 6.40 2.91 26.36
N ASP A 34 6.86 4.14 26.67
CA ASP A 34 7.14 4.58 28.04
C ASP A 34 5.90 4.60 28.94
N ASP A 35 4.72 4.81 28.36
CA ASP A 35 3.42 4.81 29.02
C ASP A 35 2.54 3.59 28.67
N VAL A 36 3.09 2.61 27.95
CA VAL A 36 2.37 1.40 27.51
C VAL A 36 2.64 0.25 28.46
N VAL A 37 1.59 -0.46 28.88
CA VAL A 37 1.71 -1.70 29.66
C VAL A 37 1.10 -2.90 28.94
N ILE A 38 1.49 -4.11 29.34
CA ILE A 38 0.89 -5.35 28.82
C ILE A 38 -0.62 -5.34 29.11
N GLY A 39 -1.42 -5.67 28.09
CA GLY A 39 -2.88 -5.59 28.14
C GLY A 39 -3.45 -4.31 27.53
N ASP A 40 -2.63 -3.27 27.33
CA ASP A 40 -3.05 -2.10 26.56
C ASP A 40 -3.27 -2.45 25.10
N SER A 41 -3.93 -1.55 24.37
CA SER A 41 -4.21 -1.73 22.95
C SER A 41 -3.57 -0.63 22.11
N ILE A 42 -2.80 -1.03 21.10
CA ILE A 42 -2.19 -0.16 20.10
C ILE A 42 -2.92 -0.38 18.77
N ALA A 43 -3.32 0.70 18.12
CA ALA A 43 -3.89 0.60 16.77
C ALA A 43 -2.76 0.51 15.72
N ILE A 44 -2.75 -0.58 14.95
CA ILE A 44 -1.82 -0.81 13.84
C ILE A 44 -2.62 -0.80 12.54
N GLN A 45 -2.35 0.15 11.65
CA GLN A 45 -3.10 0.32 10.39
C GLN A 45 -4.63 0.40 10.61
N GLY A 46 -5.06 0.99 11.73
CA GLY A 46 -6.48 1.09 12.10
C GLY A 46 -7.07 -0.14 12.80
N ALA A 47 -6.31 -1.24 12.94
CA ALA A 47 -6.74 -2.42 13.66
C ALA A 47 -6.18 -2.43 15.10
N CYS A 48 -7.06 -2.70 16.06
CA CYS A 48 -6.73 -2.71 17.49
C CYS A 48 -5.96 -3.99 17.87
N MET A 49 -4.72 -3.84 18.36
CA MET A 49 -3.87 -4.95 18.80
C MET A 49 -3.55 -4.85 20.28
N THR A 50 -3.83 -5.91 21.03
CA THR A 50 -3.49 -5.99 22.45
C THR A 50 -2.01 -6.32 22.61
N VAL A 51 -1.32 -5.55 23.43
CA VAL A 51 0.08 -5.75 23.77
C VAL A 51 0.21 -6.99 24.66
N THR A 52 0.90 -8.02 24.17
CA THR A 52 1.14 -9.28 24.87
C THR A 52 2.55 -9.39 25.45
N GLY A 53 3.47 -8.52 25.04
CA GLY A 53 4.86 -8.49 25.51
C GLY A 53 5.52 -7.14 25.19
N LEU A 54 6.50 -6.77 26.01
CA LEU A 54 7.28 -5.53 25.87
C LEU A 54 8.77 -5.84 26.12
N ARG A 55 9.66 -5.35 25.25
CA ARG A 55 11.10 -5.52 25.37
C ARG A 55 11.85 -4.35 24.74
N GLY A 56 12.33 -3.41 25.56
CA GLY A 56 13.00 -2.21 25.05
C GLY A 56 12.03 -1.40 24.17
N THR A 57 12.35 -1.24 22.89
CA THR A 57 11.49 -0.57 21.91
C THR A 57 10.59 -1.52 21.12
N LEU A 58 10.56 -2.82 21.49
CA LEU A 58 9.71 -3.82 20.87
C LEU A 58 8.44 -4.03 21.71
N PHE A 59 7.32 -4.16 21.03
CA PHE A 59 6.14 -4.79 21.61
C PHE A 59 5.70 -5.99 20.78
N GLU A 60 5.02 -6.91 21.45
CA GLU A 60 4.48 -8.13 20.87
C GLU A 60 2.96 -8.07 20.86
N CYS A 61 2.34 -8.63 19.82
CA CYS A 61 0.90 -8.85 19.78
C CYS A 61 0.55 -10.11 18.98
N ASP A 62 -0.59 -10.70 19.30
CA ASP A 62 -1.17 -11.79 18.50
C ASP A 62 -2.33 -11.26 17.65
N VAL A 63 -2.40 -11.70 16.39
CA VAL A 63 -3.40 -11.27 15.41
C VAL A 63 -4.10 -12.48 14.82
N SER A 64 -5.43 -12.50 14.87
CA SER A 64 -6.25 -13.59 14.30
C SER A 64 -6.30 -13.55 12.77
N GLN A 65 -6.61 -14.70 12.16
CA GLN A 65 -6.79 -14.79 10.71
C GLN A 65 -7.89 -13.85 10.19
N GLU A 66 -8.97 -13.68 10.95
CA GLU A 66 -10.05 -12.76 10.59
C GLU A 66 -9.51 -11.33 10.48
N SER A 67 -8.75 -10.87 11.48
CA SER A 67 -8.18 -9.51 11.50
C SER A 67 -7.22 -9.29 10.34
N ILE A 68 -6.40 -10.29 10.01
CA ILE A 68 -5.51 -10.29 8.85
C ILE A 68 -6.32 -10.20 7.54
N SER A 69 -7.42 -10.94 7.44
CA SER A 69 -8.28 -10.91 6.24
C SER A 69 -8.98 -9.57 6.01
N LYS A 70 -9.15 -8.77 7.09
CA LYS A 70 -9.81 -7.46 7.05
C LYS A 70 -8.86 -6.27 7.11
N THR A 71 -7.55 -6.50 7.33
CA THR A 71 -6.56 -5.44 7.54
C THR A 71 -5.38 -5.62 6.59
N ALA A 72 -4.95 -4.54 5.96
CA ALA A 72 -3.80 -4.57 5.06
C ALA A 72 -2.47 -4.50 5.82
N GLY A 73 -1.52 -5.38 5.46
CA GLY A 73 -0.11 -5.23 5.83
C GLY A 73 0.30 -5.71 7.22
N LEU A 74 -0.58 -6.37 7.98
CA LEU A 74 -0.20 -7.03 9.25
C LEU A 74 0.60 -8.33 9.05
N ASP A 75 0.66 -8.83 7.82
CA ASP A 75 1.33 -10.07 7.43
C ASP A 75 2.75 -9.85 6.86
N LYS A 76 3.24 -8.59 6.82
CA LYS A 76 4.55 -8.26 6.22
C LYS A 76 5.08 -6.87 6.63
N PRO A 77 6.41 -6.66 6.68
CA PRO A 77 7.00 -5.31 6.75
C PRO A 77 6.69 -4.52 5.46
N SER A 78 6.25 -3.25 5.52
CA SER A 78 6.02 -2.48 4.28
C SER A 78 6.06 -0.95 4.39
N LYS A 79 6.43 -0.32 3.25
CA LYS A 79 6.29 1.11 2.95
C LYS A 79 4.94 1.38 2.30
N VAL A 80 4.45 2.63 2.38
CA VAL A 80 3.24 3.05 1.65
C VAL A 80 3.59 3.35 0.20
N PHE A 81 3.07 2.53 -0.72
CA PHE A 81 3.19 2.74 -2.17
C PHE A 81 1.86 3.21 -2.76
N TYR A 82 1.94 4.18 -3.68
CA TYR A 82 0.81 4.79 -4.36
C TYR A 82 0.97 4.63 -5.87
N GLY A 83 0.05 3.90 -6.51
CA GLY A 83 0.09 3.60 -7.95
C GLY A 83 -0.42 4.72 -8.85
N ALA A 84 -0.37 5.99 -8.44
CA ALA A 84 -0.78 7.09 -9.30
C ALA A 84 0.11 7.23 -10.53
N ASN A 85 -0.50 7.76 -11.58
CA ASN A 85 0.12 8.13 -12.83
C ASN A 85 -0.37 9.54 -13.22
N ALA A 86 0.56 10.45 -13.51
CA ALA A 86 0.26 11.82 -13.90
C ALA A 86 0.32 12.06 -15.42
N VAL A 87 0.87 11.11 -16.19
CA VAL A 87 1.12 11.21 -17.64
C VAL A 87 -0.13 10.80 -18.43
N ASP A 88 -0.77 9.70 -18.05
CA ASP A 88 -1.99 9.19 -18.67
C ASP A 88 -3.19 9.94 -18.07
N TYR A 89 -3.32 11.21 -18.44
CA TYR A 89 -4.15 12.21 -17.78
C TYR A 89 -5.66 11.89 -17.84
N SER A 90 -6.22 11.48 -16.72
CA SER A 90 -7.68 11.53 -16.43
C SER A 90 -8.10 12.84 -15.76
N GLY A 91 -7.13 13.71 -15.42
CA GLY A 91 -7.38 15.03 -14.83
C GLY A 91 -7.56 15.08 -13.33
N TYR A 92 -7.31 13.97 -12.62
CA TYR A 92 -7.42 13.99 -11.17
C TYR A 92 -6.26 14.76 -10.52
N PRO A 93 -6.56 15.79 -9.71
CA PRO A 93 -5.55 16.67 -9.12
C PRO A 93 -4.68 16.00 -8.05
N ASP A 94 -5.10 14.84 -7.55
CA ASP A 94 -4.45 14.01 -6.53
C ASP A 94 -3.39 13.06 -7.11
N CYS A 95 -3.41 12.79 -8.41
CA CYS A 95 -2.39 11.97 -9.07
C CYS A 95 -1.09 12.73 -9.39
N ARG A 96 -0.96 14.00 -8.99
CA ARG A 96 0.16 14.88 -9.34
C ARG A 96 1.32 14.79 -8.34
N PRO A 97 2.57 14.91 -8.79
CA PRO A 97 3.73 14.97 -7.88
C PRO A 97 3.60 16.06 -6.81
N GLU A 98 3.01 17.21 -7.14
CA GLU A 98 2.79 18.32 -6.19
C GLU A 98 1.81 17.93 -5.09
N TYR A 99 0.75 17.20 -5.42
CA TYR A 99 -0.19 16.68 -4.44
C TYR A 99 0.51 15.68 -3.52
N VAL A 100 1.23 14.71 -4.08
CA VAL A 100 1.94 13.69 -3.28
C VAL A 100 2.90 14.35 -2.29
N ARG A 101 3.70 15.32 -2.72
CA ARG A 101 4.60 16.10 -1.84
C ARG A 101 3.84 16.88 -0.76
N SER A 102 2.72 17.51 -1.13
CA SER A 102 1.92 18.30 -0.20
C SER A 102 1.21 17.44 0.83
N PHE A 103 0.68 16.29 0.41
CA PHE A 103 0.06 15.31 1.29
C PHE A 103 1.10 14.70 2.24
N GLU A 104 2.28 14.32 1.75
CA GLU A 104 3.37 13.84 2.60
C GLU A 104 3.78 14.89 3.64
N SER A 105 3.88 16.16 3.21
CA SER A 105 4.17 17.27 4.12
C SER A 105 3.09 17.44 5.18
N MET A 106 1.82 17.44 4.77
CA MET A 106 0.66 17.51 5.66
C MET A 106 0.62 16.33 6.63
N ALA A 107 0.80 15.10 6.15
CA ALA A 107 0.83 13.90 6.97
C ALA A 107 1.94 13.98 8.03
N ASN A 108 3.10 14.52 7.67
CA ASN A 108 4.17 14.76 8.64
C ASN A 108 3.88 15.89 9.63
N LEU A 109 3.13 16.93 9.25
CA LEU A 109 2.67 17.97 10.18
C LEU A 109 1.55 17.48 11.11
N ALA A 110 0.72 16.56 10.64
CA ALA A 110 -0.45 16.07 11.35
C ALA A 110 -0.17 14.87 12.28
N THR A 111 1.06 14.37 12.31
CA THR A 111 1.45 13.17 13.08
C THR A 111 2.61 13.45 14.02
N LYS A 112 2.58 12.87 15.23
CA LYS A 112 3.70 12.96 16.17
C LYS A 112 4.97 12.35 15.59
N ALA A 113 4.84 11.23 14.86
CA ALA A 113 5.94 10.62 14.12
C ALA A 113 6.62 11.60 13.15
N GLY A 114 5.86 12.46 12.48
CA GLY A 114 6.41 13.46 11.56
C GLY A 114 6.98 14.70 12.24
N VAL A 115 6.45 15.11 13.40
CA VAL A 115 6.87 16.33 14.12
C VAL A 115 8.01 16.09 15.11
N GLU A 116 8.00 14.97 15.82
CA GLU A 116 8.86 14.72 16.98
C GLU A 116 10.02 13.75 16.68
N SER A 117 9.97 12.99 15.57
CA SER A 117 11.02 12.02 15.26
C SER A 117 12.34 12.70 14.83
N PRO A 118 13.48 12.45 15.51
CA PRO A 118 14.80 12.89 15.06
C PRO A 118 15.32 12.04 13.89
N ASP A 119 14.73 10.87 13.62
CA ASP A 119 15.09 9.98 12.52
C ASP A 119 14.19 10.26 11.29
N PRO A 120 14.75 10.71 10.15
CA PRO A 120 14.02 10.94 8.90
C PRO A 120 13.39 9.69 8.25
N GLU A 121 13.79 8.49 8.65
CA GLU A 121 13.22 7.23 8.15
C GLU A 121 11.91 6.86 8.87
N ASN A 122 11.69 7.38 10.09
CA ASN A 122 10.45 7.23 10.84
C ASN A 122 9.37 8.27 10.49
N ARG A 123 9.65 9.13 9.51
CA ARG A 123 8.69 10.09 8.95
C ARG A 123 7.82 9.40 7.91
N PHE A 124 6.58 9.87 7.76
CA PHE A 124 5.69 9.36 6.73
C PHE A 124 6.29 9.63 5.35
N ARG A 125 6.43 8.59 4.52
CA ARG A 125 6.86 8.70 3.13
C ARG A 125 5.89 8.02 2.18
N ILE A 126 5.51 8.74 1.13
CA ILE A 126 4.69 8.21 0.04
C ILE A 126 5.58 7.93 -1.15
N HIS A 127 5.63 6.68 -1.57
CA HIS A 127 6.33 6.28 -2.79
C HIS A 127 5.34 6.15 -3.94
N ALA A 128 5.46 7.01 -4.96
CA ALA A 128 4.69 6.93 -6.19
C ALA A 128 5.60 6.59 -7.40
N PRO A 129 6.08 5.33 -7.49
CA PRO A 129 7.21 4.98 -8.37
C PRO A 129 6.89 5.08 -9.87
N ILE A 130 5.61 5.05 -10.24
CA ILE A 130 5.15 5.06 -11.64
C ILE A 130 4.53 6.41 -12.04
N ILE A 131 4.58 7.43 -11.17
CA ILE A 131 3.84 8.68 -11.35
C ILE A 131 4.23 9.48 -12.60
N GLN A 132 5.46 9.32 -13.07
CA GLN A 132 5.99 9.98 -14.27
C GLN A 132 6.15 9.04 -15.47
N LEU A 133 5.69 7.79 -15.36
CA LEU A 133 5.84 6.81 -16.44
C LEU A 133 4.64 6.83 -17.38
N SER A 134 4.88 6.73 -18.68
CA SER A 134 3.82 6.43 -19.65
C SER A 134 3.28 5.00 -19.43
N LYS A 135 2.09 4.70 -19.96
CA LYS A 135 1.57 3.31 -19.94
C LYS A 135 2.57 2.30 -20.52
N ALA A 136 3.25 2.65 -21.61
CA ALA A 136 4.23 1.79 -22.25
C ALA A 136 5.43 1.51 -21.34
N GLN A 137 5.96 2.55 -20.67
CA GLN A 137 7.05 2.40 -19.70
C GLN A 137 6.64 1.54 -18.49
N ILE A 138 5.40 1.69 -18.00
CA ILE A 138 4.87 0.83 -16.93
C ILE A 138 4.81 -0.63 -17.40
N ILE A 139 4.33 -0.86 -18.62
CA ILE A 139 4.24 -2.20 -19.20
C ILE A 139 5.64 -2.83 -19.29
N GLN A 140 6.62 -2.10 -19.84
CA GLN A 140 8.01 -2.53 -19.93
C GLN A 140 8.62 -2.83 -18.56
N LEU A 141 8.40 -1.96 -17.57
CA LEU A 141 8.89 -2.16 -16.20
C LEU A 141 8.34 -3.45 -15.60
N GLY A 142 7.02 -3.66 -15.66
CA GLY A 142 6.41 -4.89 -15.13
C GLY A 142 6.81 -6.14 -15.92
N ALA A 143 6.97 -6.05 -17.24
CA ALA A 143 7.48 -7.16 -18.05
C ALA A 143 8.91 -7.54 -17.65
N GLY A 144 9.78 -6.56 -17.41
CA GLY A 144 11.13 -6.78 -16.88
C GLY A 144 11.14 -7.42 -15.47
N MET A 145 10.06 -7.22 -14.70
CA MET A 145 9.83 -7.84 -13.40
C MET A 145 9.03 -9.15 -13.46
N SER A 146 8.80 -9.71 -14.65
CA SER A 146 8.00 -10.93 -14.87
C SER A 146 6.56 -10.85 -14.34
N VAL A 147 5.95 -9.65 -14.36
CA VAL A 147 4.53 -9.47 -14.02
C VAL A 147 3.65 -10.23 -15.02
N ASN A 148 2.77 -11.09 -14.51
CA ASN A 148 1.79 -11.78 -15.34
C ASN A 148 0.59 -10.87 -15.64
N TYR A 149 0.68 -10.09 -16.73
CA TYR A 149 -0.39 -9.17 -17.13
C TYR A 149 -1.73 -9.83 -17.45
N SER A 150 -1.78 -11.14 -17.71
CA SER A 150 -3.05 -11.88 -17.93
C SER A 150 -3.93 -11.95 -16.67
N GLN A 151 -3.32 -11.75 -15.49
CA GLN A 151 -4.02 -11.75 -14.19
C GLN A 151 -4.50 -10.35 -13.79
N THR A 152 -4.22 -9.32 -14.60
CA THR A 152 -4.58 -7.93 -14.29
C THR A 152 -5.84 -7.51 -15.03
N VAL A 153 -6.68 -6.71 -14.38
CA VAL A 153 -7.90 -6.15 -14.96
C VAL A 153 -7.81 -4.62 -14.93
N SER A 154 -8.02 -3.99 -16.09
CA SER A 154 -8.10 -2.53 -16.19
C SER A 154 -9.46 -2.05 -16.70
N CYS A 155 -10.20 -2.90 -17.41
CA CYS A 155 -11.47 -2.56 -18.04
C CYS A 155 -12.54 -2.12 -17.01
N TYR A 156 -13.18 -0.98 -17.25
CA TYR A 156 -14.28 -0.47 -16.41
C TYR A 156 -15.60 -1.24 -16.57
N GLN A 157 -15.72 -2.03 -17.64
CA GLN A 157 -16.94 -2.74 -18.02
C GLN A 157 -16.64 -4.22 -18.31
N ALA A 158 -15.78 -4.83 -17.50
CA ALA A 158 -15.49 -6.25 -17.66
C ALA A 158 -16.77 -7.08 -17.41
N ASN A 159 -16.96 -8.16 -18.18
CA ASN A 159 -18.11 -9.05 -17.96
C ASN A 159 -17.87 -9.95 -16.73
N SER A 160 -18.86 -10.77 -16.39
CA SER A 160 -18.78 -11.72 -15.25
C SER A 160 -17.67 -12.78 -15.40
N GLN A 161 -17.14 -12.96 -16.61
CA GLN A 161 -16.02 -13.86 -16.88
C GLN A 161 -14.65 -13.14 -16.82
N GLY A 162 -14.63 -11.85 -16.49
CA GLY A 162 -13.43 -11.02 -16.40
C GLY A 162 -12.93 -10.49 -17.74
N GLU A 163 -13.69 -10.64 -18.82
CA GLU A 163 -13.26 -10.22 -20.16
C GLU A 163 -13.48 -8.73 -20.37
N ALA A 164 -12.46 -8.07 -20.89
CA ALA A 164 -12.45 -6.64 -21.13
C ALA A 164 -13.37 -6.25 -22.32
N CYS A 165 -14.17 -5.20 -22.17
CA CYS A 165 -15.12 -4.76 -23.20
C CYS A 165 -14.44 -4.25 -24.48
N GLY A 166 -13.14 -3.93 -24.42
CA GLY A 166 -12.37 -3.48 -25.58
C GLY A 166 -12.66 -2.06 -26.08
N ILE A 167 -13.73 -1.41 -25.58
CA ILE A 167 -14.21 -0.11 -26.07
C ILE A 167 -14.10 1.04 -25.05
N CYS A 168 -14.04 0.76 -23.74
CA CYS A 168 -13.90 1.82 -22.74
C CYS A 168 -12.52 2.48 -22.81
N GLU A 169 -12.39 3.69 -22.27
CA GLU A 169 -11.15 4.47 -22.26
C GLU A 169 -9.97 3.66 -21.69
N SER A 170 -10.16 2.97 -20.55
CA SER A 170 -9.09 2.15 -19.98
C SER A 170 -8.64 1.01 -20.89
N CYS A 171 -9.55 0.40 -21.66
CA CYS A 171 -9.20 -0.62 -22.65
C CYS A 171 -8.38 -0.02 -23.78
N GLN A 172 -8.76 1.15 -24.28
CA GLN A 172 -8.03 1.84 -25.36
C GLN A 172 -6.61 2.22 -24.92
N LEU A 173 -6.47 2.83 -23.74
CA LEU A 173 -5.17 3.19 -23.15
C LEU A 173 -4.29 1.96 -22.93
N ARG A 174 -4.87 0.86 -22.43
CA ARG A 174 -4.13 -0.39 -22.22
C ARG A 174 -3.64 -0.99 -23.53
N LYS A 175 -4.51 -1.11 -24.55
CA LYS A 175 -4.13 -1.59 -25.89
C LYS A 175 -3.00 -0.76 -26.48
N ALA A 176 -3.16 0.56 -26.49
CA ALA A 176 -2.15 1.48 -27.00
C ALA A 176 -0.82 1.32 -26.26
N GLY A 177 -0.86 1.21 -24.93
CA GLY A 177 0.33 1.01 -24.11
C GLY A 177 1.07 -0.29 -24.42
N PHE A 178 0.38 -1.41 -24.64
CA PHE A 178 1.04 -2.68 -25.01
C PHE A 178 1.69 -2.60 -26.40
N VAL A 179 0.98 -1.98 -27.36
CA VAL A 179 1.51 -1.75 -28.72
C VAL A 179 2.77 -0.89 -28.67
N GLU A 180 2.73 0.25 -27.96
CA GLU A 180 3.87 1.14 -27.80
C GLU A 180 5.03 0.50 -27.03
N ALA A 181 4.73 -0.33 -26.02
CA ALA A 181 5.74 -1.06 -25.27
C ALA A 181 6.46 -2.15 -26.08
N GLY A 182 5.90 -2.58 -27.22
CA GLY A 182 6.39 -3.73 -27.97
C GLY A 182 6.16 -5.07 -27.25
N VAL A 183 5.19 -5.12 -26.31
CA VAL A 183 4.88 -6.30 -25.50
C VAL A 183 3.52 -6.86 -25.95
N PRO A 184 3.37 -8.18 -26.19
CA PRO A 184 2.08 -8.77 -26.52
C PRO A 184 1.04 -8.51 -25.42
N ASP A 185 -0.13 -8.00 -25.78
CA ASP A 185 -1.25 -7.79 -24.85
C ASP A 185 -1.92 -9.14 -24.51
N PRO A 186 -1.84 -9.65 -23.27
CA PRO A 186 -2.46 -10.92 -22.90
C PRO A 186 -3.93 -10.76 -22.46
N THR A 187 -4.52 -9.58 -22.63
CA THR A 187 -5.87 -9.27 -22.16
C THR A 187 -6.91 -10.07 -22.95
N ARG A 188 -7.80 -10.75 -22.23
CA ARG A 188 -8.99 -11.39 -22.81
C ARG A 188 -10.05 -10.35 -23.09
N TYR A 189 -10.27 -10.03 -24.36
CA TYR A 189 -11.35 -9.13 -24.77
C TYR A 189 -12.61 -9.92 -25.09
N GLN A 190 -13.76 -9.30 -24.83
CA GLN A 190 -15.05 -9.81 -25.28
C GLN A 190 -15.05 -9.91 -26.80
N LEU A 191 -15.63 -11.00 -27.31
CA LEU A 191 -15.87 -11.12 -28.75
C LEU A 191 -16.86 -10.03 -29.14
N SER A 192 -16.44 -9.16 -30.05
CA SER A 192 -17.34 -8.19 -30.69
C SER A 192 -18.43 -8.96 -31.43
N ASN A 193 -19.69 -8.78 -31.01
CA ASN A 193 -20.86 -9.11 -31.82
C ASN A 193 -20.92 -8.17 -33.03
#